data_AF-K1UDR9-F1
#
_entry.id   AF-K1UDR9-F1
#
_cell.length_a   1.000
_cell.length_b   1.000
_cell.length_c   1.000
_cell.angle_alpha   90.00
_cell.angle_beta   90.00
_cell.angle_gamma   90.00
#
_symmetry.space_group_name_H-M   'P 1'
#
loop_
_entity.id
_entity.type
_entity.pdbx_description
1 polymer ?
#
loop_
_entity_poly.entity_id
_entity_poly.type
_entity_poly.pdbx_seq_one_letter_code
_entity_poly.pdbx_strand_id
1 'polypeptide(L)'
;MPYSSYDHDKLEAAETMRIERRIYFEAKDREIAPYASLPIAQLLSMRSESAAAEQAIFDDLKERAAAWEEQAGRTLLLDKTLEYVRTPHVQHTANEWQTTEHNRHIRSNRVYQMNYYIYENTRYDKEAQKSIPYSWTLTWSVRTNSPSRTQAK
;
A
#
# COMPACT_ATOMS: atom_id res chain seq x y z
N MET A 1 -21.77 8.44 37.24
CA MET A 1 -20.50 9.13 36.95
C MET A 1 -20.86 10.35 36.12
N PRO A 2 -20.30 11.54 36.41
CA PRO A 2 -20.71 12.82 35.83
C PRO A 2 -20.27 13.01 34.36
N TYR A 3 -19.97 11.93 33.63
CA TYR A 3 -19.42 12.01 32.29
C TYR A 3 -19.86 10.83 31.43
N SER A 4 -19.87 11.07 30.12
CA SER A 4 -19.99 10.05 29.08
C SER A 4 -18.72 10.00 28.24
N SER A 5 -18.46 8.84 27.63
CA SER A 5 -17.28 8.61 26.80
C SER A 5 -17.68 7.99 25.47
N TYR A 6 -17.11 8.49 24.38
CA TYR A 6 -17.26 7.91 23.04
C TYR A 6 -15.91 7.42 22.53
N ASP A 7 -15.90 6.26 21.87
CA ASP A 7 -14.75 5.67 21.22
C ASP A 7 -14.91 5.48 19.71
N HIS A 8 -13.82 5.70 18.99
CA HIS A 8 -13.74 5.54 17.54
C HIS A 8 -12.54 4.68 17.15
N ASP A 9 -12.24 3.70 18.00
CA ASP A 9 -11.07 2.84 17.88
C ASP A 9 -11.16 1.97 16.62
N LYS A 10 -10.04 1.81 15.91
CA LYS A 10 -9.94 1.04 14.68
C LYS A 10 -8.61 0.31 14.63
N LEU A 11 -8.63 -0.95 14.21
CA LEU A 11 -7.42 -1.74 13.97
C LEU A 11 -7.53 -2.48 12.64
N GLU A 12 -6.65 -2.13 11.71
CA GLU A 12 -6.40 -2.80 10.44
C GLU A 12 -4.99 -3.36 10.46
N ALA A 13 -4.88 -4.70 10.39
CA ALA A 13 -3.59 -5.39 10.47
C ALA A 13 -2.64 -4.93 9.37
N ALA A 14 -1.37 -4.73 9.73
CA ALA A 14 -0.32 -4.24 8.82
C ALA A 14 -0.55 -2.86 8.19
N GLU A 15 -1.57 -2.11 8.63
CA GLU A 15 -1.96 -0.85 8.00
C GLU A 15 -2.17 0.28 9.01
N THR A 16 -3.21 0.21 9.85
CA THR A 16 -3.62 1.35 10.69
C THR A 16 -4.10 0.91 12.06
N MET A 17 -3.62 1.57 13.12
CA MET A 17 -4.21 1.52 14.46
C MET A 17 -4.63 2.93 14.88
N ARG A 18 -5.87 3.07 15.34
CA ARG A 18 -6.43 4.32 15.87
C ARG A 18 -7.07 4.05 17.22
N ILE A 19 -6.70 4.87 18.20
CA ILE A 19 -7.36 4.94 19.51
C ILE A 19 -7.81 6.39 19.69
N GLU A 20 -9.12 6.61 19.81
CA GLU A 20 -9.70 7.94 19.98
C GLU A 20 -10.77 7.90 21.05
N ARG A 21 -10.56 8.66 22.13
CA ARG A 21 -11.48 8.76 23.26
C ARG A 21 -11.88 10.22 23.46
N ARG A 22 -13.18 10.49 23.53
CA ARG A 22 -13.71 11.82 23.86
C ARG A 22 -14.56 11.73 25.11
N ILE A 23 -14.30 12.63 26.06
CA ILE A 23 -15.04 12.72 27.33
C ILE A 23 -15.94 13.95 27.28
N TYR A 24 -17.22 13.75 27.57
CA TYR A 24 -18.19 14.82 27.74
C TYR A 24 -18.62 14.88 29.19
N PHE A 25 -18.70 16.09 29.72
CA PHE A 25 -19.19 16.30 31.08
C PHE A 25 -20.72 16.40 31.05
N GLU A 26 -21.39 15.52 31.78
CA GLU A 26 -22.84 15.36 31.83
C GLU A 26 -23.36 15.47 33.27
N ALA A 27 -22.82 16.41 34.05
CA ALA A 27 -23.20 16.50 35.46
C ALA A 27 -24.57 17.12 35.67
N LYS A 28 -25.30 16.57 36.64
CA LYS A 28 -26.41 17.26 37.33
C LYS A 28 -25.82 18.02 38.53
N ASP A 29 -26.39 19.16 38.91
CA ASP A 29 -25.84 20.10 39.93
C ASP A 29 -25.30 19.44 41.22
N ARG A 30 -25.87 18.29 41.63
CA ARG A 30 -25.44 17.54 42.82
C ARG A 30 -24.04 16.94 42.73
N GLU A 31 -23.48 16.73 41.54
CA GLU A 31 -22.17 16.10 41.36
C GLU A 31 -21.01 17.12 41.43
N ILE A 32 -21.29 18.40 41.19
CA ILE A 32 -20.31 19.49 41.31
C ILE A 32 -20.27 20.05 42.73
N ALA A 33 -21.40 19.98 43.44
CA ALA A 33 -21.57 20.58 44.78
C ALA A 33 -20.45 20.26 45.80
N PRO A 34 -19.89 19.03 45.86
CA PRO A 34 -18.77 18.73 46.76
C PRO A 34 -17.49 19.50 46.43
N TYR A 35 -17.22 19.74 45.14
CA TYR A 35 -16.04 20.45 44.67
C TYR A 35 -16.22 21.97 44.69
N ALA A 36 -17.45 22.46 44.51
CA ALA A 36 -17.78 23.88 44.55
C ALA A 36 -17.51 24.53 45.91
N SER A 37 -17.45 23.73 46.98
CA SER A 37 -17.18 24.21 48.35
C SER A 37 -15.68 24.31 48.67
N LEU A 38 -14.80 23.83 47.78
CA LEU A 38 -13.35 23.82 48.02
C LEU A 38 -12.68 25.15 47.61
N PRO A 39 -11.57 25.55 48.27
CA PRO A 39 -10.76 26.68 47.84
C PRO A 39 -10.20 26.48 46.42
N ILE A 40 -10.13 27.57 45.64
CA ILE A 40 -9.65 27.54 44.25
C ILE A 40 -8.22 26.96 44.14
N ALA A 41 -7.33 27.29 45.07
CA ALA A 41 -5.96 26.77 45.08
C ALA A 41 -5.93 25.23 45.21
N GLN A 42 -6.85 24.65 46.00
CA GLN A 42 -6.96 23.20 46.14
C GLN A 42 -7.50 22.55 44.85
N LEU A 43 -8.51 23.15 44.22
CA LEU A 43 -9.04 22.68 42.94
C LEU A 43 -7.98 22.71 41.81
N LEU A 44 -7.16 23.77 41.77
CA LEU A 44 -6.06 23.87 40.81
C LEU A 44 -4.99 22.80 41.04
N SER A 45 -4.65 22.50 42.29
CA SER A 45 -3.73 21.42 42.64
C SER A 45 -4.28 20.07 42.18
N MET A 46 -5.54 19.76 42.49
CA MET A 46 -6.18 18.50 42.08
C MET A 46 -6.25 18.36 40.55
N ARG A 47 -6.55 19.45 39.83
CA ARG A 47 -6.53 19.46 38.36
C ARG A 47 -5.13 19.18 37.81
N SER A 48 -4.11 19.80 38.40
CA SER A 48 -2.72 19.59 37.97
C SER A 48 -2.27 18.15 38.19
N GLU A 49 -2.65 17.54 39.31
CA GLU A 49 -2.36 16.14 39.63
C GLU A 49 -3.08 15.19 38.67
N SER A 50 -4.38 15.42 38.40
CA SER A 50 -5.15 14.65 37.41
C SER A 50 -4.53 14.75 36.01
N ALA A 51 -4.19 15.96 35.57
CA ALA A 51 -3.58 16.18 34.25
C ALA A 51 -2.21 15.50 34.13
N ALA A 52 -1.41 15.48 35.20
CA ALA A 52 -0.13 14.76 35.21
C ALA A 52 -0.33 13.23 35.13
N ALA A 53 -1.35 12.70 35.81
CA ALA A 53 -1.71 11.28 35.72
C ALA A 53 -2.22 10.91 34.31
N GLU A 54 -3.06 11.75 33.70
CA GLU A 54 -3.52 11.59 32.31
C GLU A 54 -2.35 11.58 31.32
N GLN A 55 -1.37 12.48 31.52
CA GLN A 55 -0.17 12.55 30.70
C GLN A 55 0.67 11.27 30.80
N ALA A 56 0.85 10.72 32.00
CA ALA A 56 1.60 9.47 32.19
C ALA A 56 0.94 8.28 31.48
N ILE A 57 -0.39 8.20 31.49
CA ILE A 57 -1.15 7.17 30.74
C ILE A 57 -0.96 7.35 29.23
N PHE A 58 -0.99 8.60 28.74
CA PHE A 58 -0.77 8.89 27.34
C PHE A 58 0.64 8.50 26.87
N ASP A 59 1.65 8.70 27.72
CA ASP A 59 3.03 8.32 27.40
C ASP A 59 3.21 6.78 27.38
N ASP A 60 2.58 6.02 28.29
CA ASP A 60 2.53 4.54 28.20
C ASP A 60 1.82 4.06 26.91
N LEU A 61 0.71 4.72 26.54
CA LEU A 61 0.00 4.40 25.30
C LEU A 61 0.87 4.65 24.05
N LYS A 62 1.72 5.69 24.06
CA LYS A 62 2.68 5.93 22.97
C LYS A 62 3.70 4.80 22.87
N GLU A 63 4.24 4.33 23.99
CA GLU A 63 5.20 3.21 23.97
C GLU A 63 4.54 1.94 23.41
N ARG A 64 3.30 1.65 23.82
CA ARG A 64 2.53 0.52 23.27
C ARG A 64 2.22 0.70 21.79
N ALA A 65 1.94 1.92 21.34
CA ALA A 65 1.70 2.21 19.94
C ALA A 65 2.95 1.99 19.09
N ALA A 66 4.13 2.36 19.58
CA ALA A 66 5.41 2.06 18.93
C ALA A 66 5.66 0.55 18.85
N ALA A 67 5.40 -0.20 19.93
CA ALA A 67 5.51 -1.65 19.92
C ALA A 67 4.56 -2.30 18.89
N TRP A 68 3.35 -1.77 18.74
CA TRP A 68 2.43 -2.19 17.68
C TRP A 68 2.98 -1.88 16.28
N GLU A 69 3.57 -0.69 16.06
CA GLU A 69 4.14 -0.30 14.77
C GLU A 69 5.24 -1.26 14.31
N GLU A 70 6.15 -1.66 15.20
CA GLU A 70 7.18 -2.65 14.89
C GLU A 70 6.58 -4.00 14.44
N GLN A 71 5.54 -4.45 15.14
CA GLN A 71 4.85 -5.70 14.82
C GLN A 71 4.05 -5.58 13.51
N ALA A 72 3.41 -4.44 13.25
CA ALA A 72 2.72 -4.15 12.01
C ALA A 72 3.70 -4.14 10.83
N GLY A 73 4.90 -3.56 11.00
CA GLY A 73 5.95 -3.57 9.99
C GLY A 73 6.41 -4.98 9.60
N ARG A 74 6.55 -5.89 10.58
CA ARG A 74 6.84 -7.31 10.31
C ARG A 74 5.73 -7.99 9.52
N THR A 75 4.48 -7.70 9.89
CA THR A 75 3.31 -8.27 9.22
C THR A 75 3.23 -7.79 7.76
N LEU A 76 3.44 -6.49 7.52
CA LEU A 76 3.49 -5.90 6.18
C LEU A 76 4.60 -6.51 5.33
N LEU A 77 5.77 -6.76 5.90
CA LEU A 77 6.87 -7.45 5.20
C LEU A 77 6.46 -8.86 4.76
N LEU A 78 5.77 -9.60 5.63
CA LEU A 78 5.28 -10.94 5.29
C LEU A 78 4.25 -10.88 4.17
N ASP A 79 3.31 -9.92 4.22
CA ASP A 79 2.31 -9.73 3.16
C ASP A 79 2.98 -9.41 1.82
N LYS A 80 3.97 -8.52 1.81
CA LYS A 80 4.75 -8.18 0.61
C LYS A 80 5.58 -9.36 0.10
N THR A 81 6.12 -10.16 1.01
CA THR A 81 6.86 -11.37 0.63
C THR A 81 5.93 -12.41 0.03
N LEU A 82 4.73 -12.59 0.58
CA LEU A 82 3.71 -13.46 0.01
C LEU A 82 3.25 -12.98 -1.37
N GLU A 83 3.07 -11.66 -1.54
CA GLU A 83 2.79 -11.05 -2.85
C GLU A 83 3.92 -11.34 -3.85
N TYR A 84 5.17 -11.21 -3.42
CA TYR A 84 6.34 -11.51 -4.25
C TYR A 84 6.42 -13.00 -4.64
N VAL A 85 6.24 -13.92 -3.69
CA VAL A 85 6.30 -15.37 -3.93
C VAL A 85 5.14 -15.84 -4.82
N ARG A 86 3.95 -15.28 -4.62
CA ARG A 86 2.78 -15.58 -5.46
C ARG A 86 2.89 -15.01 -6.86
N THR A 87 3.74 -14.02 -7.09
CA THR A 87 3.99 -13.49 -8.43
C THR A 87 4.76 -14.55 -9.23
N PRO A 88 4.15 -15.18 -10.25
CA PRO A 88 4.82 -16.24 -10.99
C PRO A 88 6.09 -15.68 -11.64
N HIS A 89 7.18 -16.46 -11.58
CA HIS A 89 8.40 -16.14 -12.31
C HIS A 89 8.10 -16.12 -13.81
N VAL A 90 7.99 -14.91 -14.38
CA VAL A 90 7.81 -14.75 -15.82
C VAL A 90 9.05 -15.30 -16.52
N GLN A 91 8.87 -16.34 -17.34
CA GLN A 91 9.92 -16.81 -18.23
C GLN A 91 10.34 -15.65 -19.14
N HIS A 92 11.62 -15.32 -19.14
CA HIS A 92 12.15 -14.16 -19.83
C HIS A 92 13.47 -14.46 -20.53
N THR A 93 13.83 -13.63 -21.52
CA THR A 93 15.05 -13.82 -22.31
C THR A 93 16.31 -13.24 -21.68
N ALA A 94 16.28 -12.87 -20.39
CA ALA A 94 17.41 -12.29 -19.66
C ALA A 94 18.03 -11.04 -20.32
N ASN A 95 17.20 -10.19 -20.93
CA ASN A 95 17.62 -9.04 -21.74
C ASN A 95 18.41 -9.39 -23.02
N GLU A 96 18.35 -10.63 -23.50
CA GLU A 96 18.91 -11.01 -24.80
C GLU A 96 17.81 -11.07 -25.86
N TRP A 97 18.15 -10.70 -27.10
CA TRP A 97 17.23 -10.81 -28.22
C TRP A 97 17.13 -12.27 -28.65
N GLN A 98 15.93 -12.83 -28.63
CA GLN A 98 15.65 -14.17 -29.12
C GLN A 98 14.68 -14.10 -30.29
N THR A 99 14.99 -14.83 -31.36
CA THR A 99 14.09 -14.98 -32.51
C THR A 99 13.12 -16.12 -32.22
N THR A 100 11.84 -15.82 -32.33
CA THR A 100 10.72 -16.75 -32.18
C THR A 100 10.11 -17.06 -33.54
N GLU A 101 9.04 -17.85 -33.56
CA GLU A 101 8.33 -18.20 -34.79
C GLU A 101 7.95 -16.95 -35.60
N HIS A 102 7.95 -17.12 -36.93
CA HIS A 102 7.62 -16.06 -37.89
C HIS A 102 8.55 -14.83 -37.89
N ASN A 103 9.84 -14.94 -37.54
CA ASN A 103 10.75 -13.78 -37.56
C ASN A 103 10.36 -12.67 -36.56
N ARG A 104 9.67 -13.05 -35.47
CA ARG A 104 9.40 -12.16 -34.34
C ARG A 104 10.57 -12.21 -33.37
N HIS A 105 11.08 -11.05 -32.98
CA HIS A 105 12.16 -10.93 -32.01
C HIS A 105 11.62 -10.46 -30.67
N ILE A 106 12.05 -11.10 -29.60
CA ILE A 106 11.59 -10.82 -28.23
C ILE A 106 12.80 -10.59 -27.33
N ARG A 107 12.72 -9.56 -26.49
CA ARG A 107 13.64 -9.28 -25.38
C ARG A 107 12.83 -9.02 -24.13
N SER A 108 13.12 -9.70 -23.03
CA SER A 108 12.40 -9.49 -21.78
C SER A 108 13.28 -9.69 -20.55
N ASN A 109 12.83 -9.08 -19.45
CA ASN A 109 13.32 -9.34 -18.09
C ASN A 109 12.12 -9.49 -17.14
N ARG A 110 12.34 -9.41 -15.82
CA ARG A 110 11.26 -9.55 -14.83
C ARG A 110 10.24 -8.39 -14.85
N VAL A 111 10.62 -7.25 -15.42
CA VAL A 111 9.85 -6.00 -15.39
C VAL A 111 9.13 -5.74 -16.69
N TYR A 112 9.76 -6.02 -17.83
CA TYR A 112 9.23 -5.69 -19.14
C TYR A 112 9.46 -6.80 -20.17
N GLN A 113 8.66 -6.75 -21.22
CA GLN A 113 8.83 -7.51 -22.44
C GLN A 113 8.69 -6.57 -23.63
N MET A 114 9.71 -6.55 -24.47
CA MET A 114 9.74 -5.90 -25.77
C MET A 114 9.67 -6.94 -26.86
N ASN A 115 8.91 -6.68 -27.90
CA ASN A 115 8.96 -7.45 -29.12
C ASN A 115 9.01 -6.51 -30.33
N TYR A 116 9.61 -7.01 -31.40
CA TYR A 116 9.47 -6.39 -32.71
C TYR A 116 9.34 -7.44 -33.80
N TYR A 117 8.82 -7.01 -34.93
CA TYR A 117 8.63 -7.79 -36.13
C TYR A 117 8.91 -6.90 -37.34
N ILE A 118 9.66 -7.41 -38.31
CA ILE A 118 9.88 -6.73 -39.59
C ILE A 118 9.18 -7.52 -40.71
N TYR A 119 8.17 -6.92 -41.32
CA TYR A 119 7.51 -7.44 -42.52
C TYR A 119 8.19 -6.85 -43.76
N GLU A 120 8.60 -7.71 -44.67
CA GLU A 120 9.02 -7.29 -46.01
C GLU A 120 7.81 -7.28 -46.94
N ASN A 121 7.45 -6.11 -47.45
CA ASN A 121 6.39 -5.97 -48.43
C ASN A 121 6.99 -6.14 -49.83
N THR A 122 6.59 -7.20 -50.51
CA THR A 122 7.04 -7.50 -51.86
C THR A 122 5.93 -7.22 -52.87
N ARG A 123 6.32 -6.76 -54.07
CA ARG A 123 5.44 -6.61 -55.21
C ARG A 123 5.94 -7.52 -56.32
N TYR A 124 5.03 -8.26 -56.95
CA TYR A 124 5.39 -9.14 -58.05
C TYR A 124 5.72 -8.32 -59.29
N ASP A 125 6.94 -8.48 -59.80
CA ASP A 125 7.38 -7.92 -61.07
C ASP A 125 7.18 -8.97 -62.17
N LYS A 126 6.37 -8.61 -63.18
CA LYS A 126 6.02 -9.49 -64.30
C LYS A 126 7.17 -9.64 -65.31
N GLU A 127 8.04 -8.65 -65.45
CA GLU A 127 9.16 -8.69 -66.38
C GLU A 127 10.31 -9.54 -65.82
N ALA A 128 10.57 -9.42 -64.52
CA ALA A 128 11.59 -10.22 -63.83
C ALA A 128 11.09 -11.60 -63.33
N GLN A 129 9.79 -11.89 -63.45
CA GLN A 129 9.09 -13.07 -62.88
C GLN A 129 9.43 -13.35 -61.41
N LYS A 130 9.65 -12.30 -60.61
CA LYS A 130 10.07 -12.40 -59.20
C LYS A 130 9.37 -11.35 -58.36
N SER A 131 9.15 -11.68 -57.09
CA SER A 131 8.69 -10.72 -56.09
C SER A 131 9.86 -9.83 -55.67
N ILE A 132 9.75 -8.52 -55.89
CA ILE A 132 10.76 -7.54 -55.53
C ILE A 132 10.28 -6.79 -54.27
N PRO A 133 11.11 -6.69 -53.21
CA PRO A 133 10.78 -5.89 -52.04
C PRO A 133 10.70 -4.41 -52.41
N TYR A 134 9.63 -3.74 -51.96
CA TYR A 134 9.44 -2.29 -52.20
C TYR A 134 9.36 -1.48 -50.91
N SER A 135 9.08 -2.10 -49.77
CA SER A 135 9.10 -1.45 -48.47
C SER A 135 9.22 -2.48 -47.34
N TRP A 136 9.62 -2.01 -46.15
CA TRP A 136 9.61 -2.81 -44.92
C TRP A 136 8.72 -2.13 -43.88
N THR A 137 7.94 -2.93 -43.16
CA THR A 137 7.10 -2.47 -42.06
C THR A 137 7.63 -3.02 -40.74
N LEU A 138 8.05 -2.13 -39.84
CA LEU A 138 8.45 -2.46 -38.48
C LEU A 138 7.24 -2.29 -37.54
N THR A 139 6.87 -3.36 -36.85
CA THR A 139 5.93 -3.30 -35.72
C THR A 139 6.67 -3.67 -34.45
N TRP A 140 6.54 -2.87 -33.41
CA TRP A 140 7.15 -3.13 -32.11
C TRP A 140 6.17 -2.84 -30.99
N SER A 141 6.33 -3.52 -29.86
CA SER A 141 5.58 -3.23 -28.64
C SER A 141 6.46 -3.45 -27.41
N VAL A 142 6.20 -2.65 -26.38
CA VAL A 142 6.80 -2.77 -25.05
C VAL A 142 5.66 -2.87 -24.06
N ARG A 143 5.68 -3.89 -23.21
CA ARG A 143 4.72 -4.07 -22.11
C ARG A 143 5.45 -4.34 -20.81
N THR A 144 4.86 -3.92 -19.69
CA THR A 144 5.32 -4.33 -18.37
C THR A 144 4.76 -5.71 -18.04
N ASN A 145 5.56 -6.52 -17.37
CA ASN A 145 5.15 -7.81 -16.82
C ASN A 145 4.40 -7.57 -15.51
N SER A 146 3.25 -6.92 -15.60
CA SER A 146 2.35 -6.76 -14.46
C SER A 146 1.48 -8.00 -14.30
N PRO A 147 1.15 -8.42 -13.06
CA PRO A 147 0.15 -9.44 -12.83
C PRO A 147 -1.15 -9.04 -13.52
N SER A 148 -1.70 -9.91 -14.35
CA SER A 148 -2.96 -9.61 -15.03
C SER A 148 -4.07 -9.52 -13.98
N ARG A 149 -4.90 -8.48 -14.06
CA ARG A 149 -6.06 -8.27 -13.16
C ARG A 149 -7.04 -9.45 -13.14
N THR A 150 -6.92 -10.35 -14.11
CA THR A 150 -7.80 -11.50 -14.37
C THR A 150 -7.35 -12.80 -13.70
N GLN A 151 -6.12 -12.88 -13.16
CA GLN A 151 -5.59 -14.11 -12.54
C GLN A 151 -5.80 -14.19 -11.02
N ALA A 152 -6.47 -13.21 -10.42
CA ALA A 152 -6.83 -13.21 -8.99
C ALA A 152 -8.23 -13.83 -8.77
N LYS A 153 -8.38 -15.13 -9.07
CA LYS A 153 -9.53 -15.94 -8.62
C LYS A 153 -9.05 -17.26 -8.05
#